data_AF-A0A1V4W0F3-F1
#
_entry.id   AF-A0A1V4W0F3-F1
#
_cell.length_a   1.000
_cell.length_b   1.000
_cell.length_c   1.000
_cell.angle_alpha   90.00
_cell.angle_beta   90.00
_cell.angle_gamma   90.00
#
_symmetry.space_group_name_H-M   'P 1'
#
loop_
_entity.id
_entity.type
_entity.pdbx_description
1 polymer ?
#
loop_
_entity_poly.entity_id
_entity_poly.type
_entity_poly.pdbx_seq_one_letter_code
_entity_poly.pdbx_strand_id
1 'polypeptide(L)' 'MAVITLNMERVSGGAPIFFAENEAEQEQTASYLSKILDAMTHDLGNGIYVIVRH' A
#
# COMPACT_ATOMS: atom_id res chain seq x y z
N MET A 1 9.88 2.40 1.97
CA MET A 1 8.55 2.91 1.55
C MET A 1 7.96 1.94 0.54
N ALA A 2 6.66 1.66 0.60
CA ALA A 2 5.95 0.87 -0.40
C ALA A 2 4.55 1.47 -0.65
N VAL A 3 3.94 1.16 -1.78
CA VAL A 3 2.60 1.63 -2.16
C VAL A 3 1.72 0.42 -2.45
N ILE A 4 0.46 0.47 -2.00
CA ILE A 4 -0.54 -0.56 -2.32
C ILE A 4 -1.71 0.14 -3.00
N THR A 5 -2.11 -0.28 -4.20
CA THR A 5 -3.14 0.41 -4.99
C THR A 5 -4.23 -0.55 -5.47
N LEU A 6 -5.47 -0.03 -5.56
CA LEU A 6 -6.58 -0.65 -6.28
C LEU A 6 -6.60 -0.28 -7.78
N ASN A 7 -5.77 0.66 -8.20
CA ASN A 7 -5.70 1.11 -9.59
C ASN A 7 -4.25 1.46 -9.98
N MET A 8 -3.67 0.66 -10.87
CA MET A 8 -2.30 0.84 -11.38
C MET A 8 -2.11 2.12 -12.19
N GLU A 9 -3.17 2.71 -12.75
CA GLU A 9 -3.10 3.97 -13.52
C GLU A 9 -2.93 5.20 -12.62
N ARG A 10 -3.21 5.08 -11.31
CA ARG A 10 -3.12 6.19 -10.34
C ARG A 10 -1.76 6.29 -9.64
N VAL A 11 -0.87 5.35 -9.91
CA VAL A 11 0.45 5.28 -9.28
C VAL A 11 1.54 5.14 -10.33
N SER A 12 2.72 5.68 -10.03
CA SER A 12 3.89 5.57 -10.89
C SER A 12 5.16 5.49 -10.05
N GLY A 13 6.28 5.19 -10.71
CA GLY A 13 7.49 4.65 -10.09
C GLY A 13 8.18 5.51 -9.03
N GLY A 14 8.93 4.82 -8.17
CA GLY A 14 9.81 5.37 -7.13
C GLY A 14 9.93 4.48 -5.88
N ALA A 15 8.90 3.66 -5.62
CA ALA A 15 8.83 2.68 -4.55
C ALA A 15 8.25 1.35 -5.08
N PRO A 16 8.43 0.21 -4.36
CA PRO A 16 7.69 -1.01 -4.63
C PRO A 16 6.17 -0.76 -4.60
N ILE A 17 5.47 -1.21 -5.64
CA ILE A 17 4.02 -1.07 -5.81
C ILE A 17 3.39 -2.47 -5.74
N PHE A 18 2.39 -2.63 -4.89
CA PHE A 18 1.57 -3.83 -4.77
C PHE A 18 0.18 -3.50 -5.28
N PHE A 19 -0.34 -4.32 -6.19
CA PHE A 19 -1.72 -4.21 -6.66
C PHE A 19 -2.61 -5.10 -5.80
N ALA A 20 -3.80 -4.61 -5.46
CA ALA A 20 -4.84 -5.37 -4.78
C ALA A 20 -6.12 -5.33 -5.62
N GLU A 21 -6.80 -6.46 -5.77
CA GLU A 21 -8.01 -6.61 -6.56
C GLU A 21 -9.24 -5.96 -5.90
N ASN A 22 -9.20 -5.78 -4.58
CA ASN A 22 -10.28 -5.20 -3.79
C ASN A 22 -9.76 -4.65 -2.43
N GLU A 23 -10.62 -3.93 -1.72
CA GLU A 23 -10.31 -3.31 -0.42
C GLU A 23 -9.87 -4.33 0.63
N ALA A 24 -10.46 -5.53 0.67
CA ALA A 24 -10.10 -6.56 1.64
C ALA A 24 -8.66 -7.08 1.41
N GLU A 25 -8.26 -7.29 0.16
CA GLU A 25 -6.89 -7.65 -0.18
C GLU A 25 -5.91 -6.49 0.08
N GLN A 26 -6.34 -5.24 -0.16
CA GLN A 26 -5.54 -4.05 0.11
C GLN A 26 -5.23 -3.92 1.60
N GLU A 27 -6.25 -4.05 2.46
CA GLU A 27 -6.11 -4.05 3.92
C GLU A 27 -5.23 -5.20 4.42
N GLN A 28 -5.44 -6.40 3.89
CA GLN A 28 -4.65 -7.57 4.24
C GLN A 28 -3.17 -7.39 3.89
N THR A 29 -2.89 -6.96 2.66
CA THR A 29 -1.53 -6.69 2.17
C THR A 29 -0.85 -5.62 3.02
N ALA A 30 -1.58 -4.56 3.38
CA ALA A 30 -1.07 -3.49 4.22
C ALA A 30 -0.75 -3.97 5.64
N SER A 31 -1.59 -4.82 6.22
CA SER A 31 -1.39 -5.44 7.54
C SER A 31 -0.15 -6.34 7.56
N TYR A 32 0.12 -7.06 6.48
CA TYR A 32 1.35 -7.86 6.38
C TYR A 32 2.58 -6.98 6.20
N LEU A 33 2.55 -6.02 5.28
CA LEU A 33 3.70 -5.16 5.00
C LEU A 33 4.08 -4.28 6.19
N SER A 34 3.11 -3.74 6.93
CA SER A 34 3.39 -2.96 8.14
C SER A 34 4.12 -3.77 9.20
N LYS A 35 3.70 -5.03 9.42
CA LYS A 35 4.36 -5.96 10.37
C LYS A 35 5.74 -6.41 9.90
N ILE A 36 5.88 -6.75 8.62
CA ILE A 36 7.14 -7.24 8.06
C ILE A 36 8.21 -6.15 8.08
N LEU A 37 7.82 -4.91 7.75
CA LEU A 37 8.76 -3.80 7.59
C LEU A 37 8.95 -2.97 8.87
N ASP A 38 8.18 -3.26 9.92
CA ASP A 38 8.09 -2.44 11.13
C ASP A 38 7.79 -0.97 10.74
N ALA A 39 6.70 -0.79 10.01
CA ALA A 39 6.34 0.45 9.33
C ALA A 39 4.86 0.79 9.54
N MET A 40 4.51 2.05 9.33
CA MET A 40 3.12 2.52 9.42
C MET A 40 2.46 2.54 8.05
N THR A 41 1.16 2.22 8.03
CA THR A 41 0.29 2.35 6.86
C THR A 41 -0.45 3.68 6.92
N HIS A 42 -0.41 4.43 5.81
CA HIS A 42 -1.21 5.64 5.60
C HIS A 42 -2.20 5.40 4.47
N ASP A 43 -3.49 5.50 4.74
CA ASP A 43 -4.54 5.52 3.72
C ASP A 43 -4.69 6.95 3.17
N LEU A 44 -4.72 7.09 1.84
CA LEU A 44 -4.91 8.36 1.15
C LEU A 44 -6.38 8.63 0.75
N GLY A 45 -7.31 7.71 1.04
CA GLY A 45 -8.74 7.84 0.78
C GLY A 45 -9.15 7.73 -0.69
N ASN A 46 -8.24 7.28 -1.56
CA ASN A 46 -8.44 7.22 -3.00
C ASN A 46 -8.05 5.85 -3.60
N GLY A 47 -8.07 4.81 -2.77
CA GLY A 47 -7.66 3.45 -3.13
C GLY A 47 -6.15 3.26 -3.17
N ILE A 48 -5.37 4.14 -2.52
CA ILE A 48 -3.91 4.06 -2.40
C ILE A 48 -3.53 4.08 -0.94
N TYR A 49 -2.77 3.07 -0.52
CA TYR A 49 -2.10 3.05 0.78
C TYR A 49 -0.59 3.24 0.59
N VAL A 50 0.05 3.90 1.55
CA VAL A 50 1.49 4.11 1.58
C VAL A 50 2.06 3.53 2.88
N ILE A 51 3.07 2.67 2.75
CA ILE A 51 3.81 2.09 3.86
C ILE A 51 5.09 2.89 4.07
N VAL A 52 5.24 3.55 5.22
CA VAL A 52 6.40 4.39 5.57
C VAL A 52 6.96 3.96 6.92
N ARG A 53 8.28 3.74 6.96
CA ARG A 53 9.04 3.59 8.20
C ARG A 53 9.72 4.94 8.49
N HIS A 54 9.59 5.42 9.71
CA HIS A 54 10.26 6.64 10.17
C HIS A 54 11.73 6.36 10.48
#